data_AF-A0A8T0NQ22-F1
#
_entry.id   AF-A0A8T0NQ22-F1
#
_cell.length_a   1.000
_cell.length_b   1.000
_cell.length_c   1.000
_cell.angle_alpha   90.00
_cell.angle_beta   90.00
_cell.angle_gamma   90.00
#
_symmetry.space_group_name_H-M   'P 1'
#
loop_
_entity.id
_entity.type
_entity.pdbx_description
1 polymer ?
#
loop_
_entity_poly.entity_id
_entity_poly.type
_entity_poly.pdbx_seq_one_letter_code
_entity_poly.pdbx_strand_id
1 'polypeptide(L)'
;MGHQGSILGAEVTVGKRSYNTHVIDTEDNSAVKISMPESGGLLKQELFSLTIPQVGGGEDIFATIRWSQKLLYDNGQFSVEVPFRFPQFVNPLPKVFMKKEKIQLTVNSGVSKEVILQGTSHPLKEKGRQSEKLSFLHEAAVENWSTKDFTFTYTVYSGDLSGRVLVKPSTLRDYDDRDMFCLFLLPGRNEDRKVFRKAVVYIIDTSGSMQGKPLESVKNAMATALSDLVQGDFFNIIAFNDELHSFSSCLEQVNDKTIENAIQWMDLNFVAQGGTDIMHPLSEAMTLLSNSHGALPQIYLVTDGSVDDERNICHTVKTQLVNRGPKSPRVSTFGLGSYCNHYFLRMLASIGKGHYAAAFDTGSIEGRMVQWFQKASNTIVSNISIDAIKHIQEFEVDSEYIPDVSAKYPLCVSGRYHGKLPETLIAKGHLADMSEISIELKVHHVKDIPLDKISSSLPQLAWDSKTLL
;
A
#
# COMPACT_ATOMS: atom_id res chain seq x y z
N MET A 1 -8.28 -7.38 11.75
CA MET A 1 -7.10 -6.74 11.11
C MET A 1 -7.59 -6.08 9.84
N GLY A 2 -7.31 -4.79 9.62
CA GLY A 2 -7.73 -4.14 8.38
C GLY A 2 -6.96 -4.65 7.16
N HIS A 3 -7.16 -4.03 5.99
CA HIS A 3 -6.53 -4.39 4.71
C HIS A 3 -4.99 -4.30 4.65
N GLN A 4 -4.35 -3.88 5.74
CA GLN A 4 -2.91 -3.65 5.80
C GLN A 4 -2.12 -4.86 6.30
N GLY A 5 -2.77 -5.98 6.65
CA GLY A 5 -2.11 -7.14 7.25
C GLY A 5 -2.52 -8.50 6.70
N SER A 6 -1.63 -9.47 6.90
CA SER A 6 -1.75 -10.85 6.46
C SER A 6 -1.48 -11.81 7.63
N ILE A 7 -2.27 -12.86 7.73
CA ILE A 7 -2.04 -13.93 8.72
C ILE A 7 -0.92 -14.84 8.21
N LEU A 8 0.08 -15.05 9.05
CA LEU A 8 1.25 -15.89 8.77
C LEU A 8 1.06 -17.32 9.29
N GLY A 9 0.17 -17.50 10.26
CA GLY A 9 -0.23 -18.82 10.74
C GLY A 9 -0.84 -18.78 12.14
N ALA A 10 -1.53 -19.85 12.49
CA ALA A 10 -2.07 -20.11 13.82
C ALA A 10 -1.68 -21.51 14.29
N GLU A 11 -1.41 -21.63 15.59
CA GLU A 11 -1.06 -22.86 16.27
C GLU A 11 -1.89 -22.95 17.54
N VAL A 12 -2.61 -24.06 17.73
CA VAL A 12 -3.46 -24.30 18.90
C VAL A 12 -3.11 -25.64 19.50
N THR A 13 -2.76 -25.65 20.79
CA THR A 13 -2.49 -26.86 21.56
C THR A 13 -3.61 -27.06 22.59
N VAL A 14 -4.19 -28.26 22.62
CA VAL A 14 -5.22 -28.66 23.59
C VAL A 14 -4.79 -29.98 24.23
N GLY A 15 -4.42 -29.94 25.51
CA GLY A 15 -3.85 -31.09 26.19
C GLY A 15 -2.59 -31.61 25.49
N LYS A 16 -2.66 -32.81 24.89
CA LYS A 16 -1.57 -33.43 24.11
C LYS A 16 -1.68 -33.24 22.59
N ARG A 17 -2.74 -32.58 22.12
CA ARG A 17 -3.05 -32.40 20.70
C ARG A 17 -2.57 -31.04 20.23
N SER A 18 -1.96 -30.95 19.06
CA SER A 18 -1.57 -29.69 18.43
C SER A 18 -2.18 -29.58 17.05
N TYR A 19 -2.69 -28.40 16.73
CA TYR A 19 -3.32 -28.03 15.47
C TYR A 19 -2.55 -26.85 14.90
N ASN A 20 -2.10 -26.93 13.66
CA ASN A 20 -1.36 -25.87 12.99
C ASN A 20 -1.96 -25.55 11.62
N THR A 21 -1.94 -24.28 11.24
CA THR A 21 -2.32 -23.88 9.88
C THR A 21 -1.10 -23.92 8.98
N HIS A 22 -1.24 -24.54 7.81
CA HIS A 22 -0.27 -24.43 6.72
C HIS A 22 -0.83 -23.54 5.61
N VAL A 23 -0.02 -22.60 5.14
CA VAL A 23 -0.31 -21.87 3.91
C VAL A 23 0.02 -22.82 2.76
N ILE A 24 -0.99 -23.19 1.98
CA ILE A 24 -0.84 -24.08 0.82
C ILE A 24 -1.07 -23.22 -0.43
N ASP A 25 -0.18 -23.36 -1.42
CA ASP A 25 -0.37 -22.74 -2.72
C ASP A 25 -1.49 -23.47 -3.48
N THR A 26 -2.41 -22.74 -4.07
CA THR A 26 -3.56 -23.29 -4.80
C THR A 26 -3.16 -24.12 -6.03
N GLU A 27 -1.93 -23.98 -6.54
CA GLU A 27 -1.44 -24.72 -7.70
C GLU A 27 -0.65 -26.01 -7.35
N ASP A 28 -0.27 -26.20 -6.09
CA ASP A 28 0.55 -27.33 -5.68
C ASP A 28 -0.30 -28.60 -5.50
N ASN A 29 -0.59 -29.24 -6.63
CA ASN A 29 -1.32 -30.51 -6.74
C ASN A 29 -0.46 -31.73 -6.30
N SER A 30 0.41 -31.54 -5.31
CA SER A 30 1.28 -32.58 -4.77
C SER A 30 0.60 -33.33 -3.61
N ALA A 31 -0.23 -34.31 -3.98
CA ALA A 31 -0.44 -35.60 -3.31
C ALA A 31 -0.63 -35.67 -1.76
N VAL A 32 -1.02 -34.61 -1.07
CA VAL A 32 -1.66 -34.75 0.24
C VAL A 32 -3.13 -34.97 -0.02
N LYS A 33 -3.64 -36.19 0.27
CA LYS A 33 -5.08 -36.49 0.29
C LYS A 33 -5.79 -35.35 1.03
N ILE A 34 -6.45 -34.47 0.28
CA ILE A 34 -7.34 -33.46 0.83
C ILE A 34 -8.53 -34.25 1.37
N SER A 35 -8.44 -34.67 2.62
CA SER A 35 -9.64 -34.84 3.42
C SER A 35 -10.35 -33.49 3.36
N MET A 36 -11.60 -33.47 2.91
CA MET A 36 -12.45 -32.29 3.09
C MET A 36 -12.25 -31.82 4.53
N PRO A 37 -11.90 -30.54 4.77
CA PRO A 37 -11.64 -30.11 6.12
C PRO A 37 -12.94 -30.22 6.90
N GLU A 38 -13.04 -31.22 7.79
CA GLU A 38 -14.19 -31.41 8.69
C GLU A 38 -14.42 -30.17 9.58
N SER A 39 -13.48 -29.22 9.63
CA SER A 39 -13.55 -27.98 10.40
C SER A 39 -12.65 -26.88 9.82
N GLY A 40 -12.78 -26.56 8.53
CA GLY A 40 -12.00 -25.49 7.89
C GLY A 40 -12.41 -24.10 8.39
N GLY A 41 -11.45 -23.34 8.89
CA GLY A 41 -11.63 -21.92 9.21
C GLY A 41 -11.85 -21.08 7.96
N LEU A 42 -12.90 -20.24 7.95
CA LEU A 42 -13.11 -19.25 6.89
C LEU A 42 -12.21 -18.04 7.16
N LEU A 43 -11.25 -17.78 6.27
CA LEU A 43 -10.58 -16.48 6.18
C LEU A 43 -11.50 -15.56 5.37
N LYS A 44 -12.36 -14.82 6.06
CA LYS A 44 -13.10 -13.71 5.45
C LYS A 44 -12.27 -12.44 5.59
N GLN A 45 -12.52 -11.45 4.72
CA GLN A 45 -11.94 -10.12 4.87
C GLN A 45 -12.18 -9.67 6.32
N GLU A 46 -11.09 -9.36 7.04
CA GLU A 46 -11.07 -8.86 8.43
C GLU A 46 -11.37 -9.86 9.56
N LEU A 47 -11.77 -11.11 9.27
CA LEU A 47 -12.06 -12.14 10.27
C LEU A 47 -11.34 -13.46 9.98
N PHE A 48 -10.60 -13.95 10.97
CA PHE A 48 -10.03 -15.29 10.99
C PHE A 48 -10.69 -16.12 12.08
N SER A 49 -11.16 -17.30 11.69
CA SER A 49 -11.77 -18.27 12.61
C SER A 49 -11.06 -19.61 12.46
N LEU A 50 -10.85 -20.31 13.58
CA LEU A 50 -10.33 -21.67 13.61
C LEU A 50 -11.15 -22.46 14.62
N THR A 51 -11.81 -23.53 14.16
CA THR A 51 -12.64 -24.37 15.01
C THR A 51 -11.84 -25.57 15.50
N ILE A 52 -11.79 -25.78 16.81
CA ILE A 52 -11.14 -26.95 17.42
C ILE A 52 -12.22 -28.01 17.71
N PRO A 53 -12.14 -29.20 17.10
CA PRO A 53 -13.28 -30.12 17.04
C PRO A 53 -13.65 -30.77 18.37
N GLN A 54 -12.71 -30.97 19.30
CA GLN A 54 -12.96 -31.62 20.59
C GLN A 54 -12.06 -31.04 21.68
N VAL A 55 -12.64 -30.46 22.72
CA VAL A 55 -11.93 -30.01 23.93
C VAL A 55 -12.46 -30.80 25.13
N GLY A 56 -11.59 -31.55 25.80
CA GLY A 56 -11.94 -32.28 27.00
C GLY A 56 -12.12 -31.36 28.20
N GLY A 57 -12.95 -31.77 29.17
CA GLY A 57 -13.11 -31.02 30.41
C GLY A 57 -11.80 -30.92 31.19
N GLY A 58 -11.41 -29.70 31.58
CA GLY A 58 -10.19 -29.44 32.35
C GLY A 58 -8.90 -29.41 31.52
N GLU A 59 -8.96 -29.48 30.20
CA GLU A 59 -7.80 -29.30 29.34
C GLU A 59 -7.44 -27.82 29.19
N ASP A 60 -6.15 -27.51 29.30
CA ASP A 60 -5.62 -26.18 28.96
C ASP A 60 -5.57 -26.00 27.44
N ILE A 61 -5.94 -24.80 26.98
CA ILE A 61 -5.88 -24.40 25.57
C ILE A 61 -4.82 -23.30 25.44
N PHE A 62 -3.85 -23.53 24.57
CA PHE A 62 -2.83 -22.55 24.19
C PHE A 62 -3.03 -22.19 22.72
N ALA A 63 -3.25 -20.92 22.41
CA ALA A 63 -3.40 -20.45 21.04
C ALA A 63 -2.36 -19.38 20.72
N THR A 64 -1.64 -19.56 19.62
CA THR A 64 -0.67 -18.60 19.09
C THR A 64 -1.08 -18.21 17.68
N ILE A 65 -1.28 -16.92 17.44
CA ILE A 65 -1.57 -16.37 16.11
C ILE A 65 -0.41 -15.47 15.71
N ARG A 66 0.09 -15.65 14.49
CA ARG A 66 1.19 -14.88 13.91
C ARG A 66 0.65 -14.14 12.69
N TRP A 67 0.96 -12.85 12.59
CA TRP A 67 0.57 -12.02 11.45
C TRP A 67 1.63 -10.95 11.17
N SER A 68 1.53 -10.32 10.01
CA SER A 68 2.27 -9.12 9.65
C SER A 68 1.30 -8.03 9.21
N GLN A 69 1.66 -6.76 9.42
CA GLN A 69 0.92 -5.63 8.86
C GLN A 69 1.84 -4.46 8.56
N LYS A 70 1.46 -3.65 7.58
CA LYS A 70 2.11 -2.36 7.33
C LYS A 70 1.74 -1.37 8.43
N LEU A 71 2.72 -0.60 8.87
CA LEU A 71 2.48 0.51 9.78
C LEU A 71 1.80 1.64 9.02
N LEU A 72 0.85 2.31 9.67
CA LEU A 72 0.29 3.54 9.15
C LEU A 72 1.31 4.66 9.36
N TYR A 73 1.40 5.56 8.41
CA TYR A 73 2.23 6.76 8.51
C TYR A 73 1.40 7.96 8.10
N ASP A 74 1.44 9.01 8.91
CA ASP A 74 0.90 10.32 8.56
C ASP A 74 1.79 11.39 9.18
N ASN A 75 2.24 12.33 8.35
CA ASN A 75 2.97 13.53 8.75
C ASN A 75 4.11 13.29 9.77
N GLY A 76 5.00 12.32 9.51
CA GLY A 76 6.14 12.01 10.39
C GLY A 76 5.85 11.02 11.51
N GLN A 77 4.59 10.62 11.70
CA GLN A 77 4.16 9.74 12.77
C GLN A 77 3.80 8.35 12.25
N PHE A 78 4.39 7.33 12.85
CA PHE A 78 4.01 5.94 12.65
C PHE A 78 2.98 5.50 13.68
N SER A 79 1.98 4.75 13.25
CA SER A 79 0.99 4.15 14.15
C SER A 79 0.69 2.70 13.78
N VAL A 80 0.36 1.93 14.82
CA VAL A 80 -0.13 0.56 14.72
C VAL A 80 -1.33 0.40 15.63
N GLU A 81 -2.36 -0.23 15.09
CA GLU A 81 -3.51 -0.71 15.86
C GLU A 81 -3.57 -2.23 15.72
N VAL A 82 -3.67 -2.89 16.87
CA VAL A 82 -3.76 -4.34 16.99
C VAL A 82 -5.02 -4.68 17.78
N PRO A 83 -5.90 -5.55 17.25
CA PRO A 83 -7.04 -6.06 18.00
C PRO A 83 -6.59 -6.65 19.34
N PHE A 84 -7.03 -6.04 20.43
CA PHE A 84 -6.71 -6.44 21.81
C PHE A 84 -7.95 -6.40 22.72
N ARG A 85 -9.13 -6.24 22.11
CA ARG A 85 -10.44 -6.35 22.75
C ARG A 85 -10.87 -7.79 22.89
N PHE A 86 -11.34 -8.15 24.07
CA PHE A 86 -11.93 -9.47 24.33
C PHE A 86 -13.44 -9.35 24.59
N PRO A 87 -14.29 -10.02 23.81
CA PRO A 87 -15.74 -9.99 24.03
C PRO A 87 -16.14 -10.56 25.39
N GLN A 88 -17.24 -10.03 25.96
CA GLN A 88 -17.73 -10.47 27.27
C GLN A 88 -18.02 -11.97 27.34
N PHE A 89 -18.48 -12.58 26.24
CA PHE A 89 -18.75 -14.01 26.17
C PHE A 89 -17.51 -14.91 26.32
N VAL A 90 -16.30 -14.35 26.21
CA VAL A 90 -15.03 -15.07 26.46
C VAL A 90 -14.71 -15.14 27.98
N ASN A 91 -15.47 -14.44 28.83
CA ASN A 91 -15.31 -14.46 30.28
C ASN A 91 -16.41 -15.35 30.91
N PRO A 92 -16.14 -16.64 31.22
CA PRO A 92 -17.15 -17.51 31.81
C PRO A 92 -17.53 -17.05 33.24
N LEU A 93 -18.83 -16.89 33.51
CA LEU A 93 -19.38 -16.67 34.86
C LEU A 93 -19.39 -18.02 35.64
N PRO A 94 -19.19 -18.09 36.99
CA PRO A 94 -19.18 -17.04 38.00
C PRO A 94 -17.87 -16.94 38.83
N LYS A 95 -16.77 -17.58 38.43
CA LYS A 95 -15.49 -17.47 39.15
C LYS A 95 -14.64 -16.36 38.54
N VAL A 96 -14.47 -15.26 39.30
CA VAL A 96 -13.51 -14.20 38.99
C VAL A 96 -12.11 -14.77 39.17
N PHE A 97 -11.54 -15.35 38.12
CA PHE A 97 -10.11 -15.67 38.10
C PHE A 97 -9.32 -14.42 37.73
N MET A 98 -8.23 -14.17 38.47
CA MET A 98 -7.25 -13.16 38.09
C MET A 98 -6.63 -13.55 36.76
N LYS A 99 -6.78 -12.68 35.77
CA LYS A 99 -6.22 -12.85 34.43
C LYS A 99 -4.90 -12.12 34.36
N LYS A 100 -4.06 -12.51 33.40
CA LYS A 100 -2.77 -11.87 33.17
C LYS A 100 -2.71 -11.35 31.75
N GLU A 101 -2.54 -10.05 31.63
CA GLU A 101 -2.28 -9.39 30.35
C GLU A 101 -0.81 -9.06 30.24
N LYS A 102 -0.22 -9.36 29.07
CA LYS A 102 1.17 -9.06 28.76
C LYS A 102 1.29 -8.55 27.33
N ILE A 103 1.87 -7.37 27.17
CA ILE A 103 2.20 -6.80 25.86
C ILE A 103 3.70 -6.55 25.82
N GLN A 104 4.37 -7.19 24.87
CA GLN A 104 5.78 -6.98 24.60
C GLN A 104 5.92 -6.32 23.24
N LEU A 105 6.46 -5.11 23.21
CA LEU A 105 6.63 -4.32 22.00
C LEU A 105 8.11 -4.05 21.78
N THR A 106 8.59 -4.27 20.56
CA THR A 106 9.94 -3.89 20.14
C THR A 106 9.83 -3.02 18.90
N VAL A 107 10.36 -1.81 18.97
CA VAL A 107 10.44 -0.87 17.84
C VAL A 107 11.88 -0.87 17.35
N ASN A 108 12.08 -1.12 16.06
CA ASN A 108 13.36 -0.96 15.40
C ASN A 108 13.21 0.08 14.29
N SER A 109 13.79 1.27 14.48
CA SER A 109 13.62 2.36 13.52
C SER A 109 14.44 2.16 12.25
N GLY A 110 15.56 1.44 12.33
CA GLY A 110 16.48 1.21 11.22
C GLY A 110 17.13 2.47 10.62
N VAL A 111 16.89 3.68 11.14
CA VAL A 111 17.38 4.96 10.53
C VAL A 111 17.93 5.95 11.56
N SER A 112 17.29 6.05 12.73
CA SER A 112 17.57 7.12 13.70
C SER A 112 17.67 6.59 15.12
N LYS A 113 18.49 7.27 15.92
CA LYS A 113 18.72 7.01 17.34
C LYS A 113 17.59 7.53 18.23
N GLU A 114 16.69 8.35 17.69
CA GLU A 114 15.61 8.98 18.45
C GLU A 114 14.24 8.57 17.93
N VAL A 115 13.71 7.52 18.56
CA VAL A 115 12.30 7.18 18.50
C VAL A 115 11.61 7.83 19.68
N ILE A 116 10.63 8.68 19.39
CA ILE A 116 9.86 9.42 20.40
C ILE A 116 8.46 8.82 20.46
N LEU A 117 8.09 8.35 21.65
CA LEU A 117 6.75 7.86 21.91
C LEU A 117 5.76 9.03 21.90
N GLN A 118 4.71 8.93 21.10
CA GLN A 118 3.65 9.95 21.02
C GLN A 118 2.41 9.52 21.79
N GLY A 119 2.08 8.24 21.76
CA GLY A 119 0.88 7.74 22.44
C GLY A 119 0.84 6.23 22.51
N THR A 120 0.15 5.74 23.54
CA THR A 120 -0.18 4.34 23.69
C THR A 120 -1.50 4.18 24.44
N SER A 121 -2.28 3.19 24.02
CA SER A 121 -3.52 2.76 24.68
C SER A 121 -3.31 2.09 26.04
N HIS A 122 -2.15 1.47 26.27
CA HIS A 122 -1.85 0.65 27.45
C HIS A 122 -0.55 1.13 28.12
N PRO A 123 -0.43 1.07 29.46
CA PRO A 123 0.75 1.59 30.14
C PRO A 123 1.97 0.71 29.88
N LEU A 124 2.88 1.20 29.03
CA LEU A 124 4.12 0.54 28.64
C LEU A 124 5.30 1.04 29.48
N LYS A 125 6.11 0.12 30.02
CA LYS A 125 7.39 0.43 30.67
C LYS A 125 8.54 0.15 29.72
N GLU A 126 9.41 1.14 29.48
CA GLU A 126 10.64 0.95 28.71
C GLU A 126 11.55 -0.05 29.46
N LYS A 127 12.00 -1.09 28.77
CA LYS A 127 12.88 -2.14 29.30
C LYS A 127 14.32 -2.00 28.86
N GLY A 128 14.56 -1.30 27.75
CA GLY A 128 15.90 -1.05 27.26
C GLY A 128 15.89 -0.31 25.94
N ARG A 129 16.99 0.41 25.71
CA ARG A 129 17.30 1.15 24.50
C ARG A 129 18.68 0.74 24.01
N GLN A 130 18.76 0.23 22.79
CA GLN A 130 20.01 -0.13 22.13
C GLN A 130 20.05 0.50 20.75
N SER A 131 20.70 1.66 20.63
CA SER A 131 20.82 2.45 19.40
C SER A 131 19.46 2.71 18.72
N GLU A 132 19.02 1.83 17.82
CA GLU A 132 17.83 1.95 16.97
C GLU A 132 16.66 1.08 17.45
N LYS A 133 16.91 0.25 18.49
CA LYS A 133 15.95 -0.71 19.06
C LYS A 133 15.46 -0.24 20.43
N LEU A 134 14.16 -0.12 20.57
CA LEU A 134 13.45 0.14 21.83
C LEU A 134 12.58 -1.04 22.20
N SER A 135 12.64 -1.44 23.47
CA SER A 135 11.83 -2.53 24.00
C SER A 135 10.92 -2.02 25.11
N PHE A 136 9.64 -2.35 25.04
CA PHE A 136 8.63 -2.01 26.03
C PHE A 136 7.92 -3.26 26.55
N LEU A 137 7.48 -3.20 27.81
CA LEU A 137 6.68 -4.24 28.44
C LEU A 137 5.50 -3.61 29.21
N HIS A 138 4.32 -4.13 28.96
CA HIS A 138 3.16 -4.02 29.82
C HIS A 138 2.88 -5.41 30.43
N GLU A 139 2.65 -5.45 31.73
CA GLU A 139 2.26 -6.66 32.45
C GLU A 139 1.33 -6.27 33.60
N ALA A 140 0.12 -6.81 33.60
CA ALA A 140 -0.91 -6.50 34.59
C ALA A 140 -1.71 -7.75 34.95
N ALA A 141 -2.09 -7.84 36.23
CA ALA A 141 -3.10 -8.78 36.68
C ALA A 141 -4.45 -8.05 36.66
N VAL A 142 -5.41 -8.56 35.89
CA VAL A 142 -6.68 -7.89 35.62
C VAL A 142 -7.86 -8.79 35.98
N GLU A 143 -8.93 -8.20 36.51
CA GLU A 143 -10.18 -8.92 36.78
C GLU A 143 -10.98 -9.15 35.51
N ASN A 144 -10.98 -8.15 34.62
CA ASN A 144 -11.64 -8.16 33.33
C ASN A 144 -10.61 -7.92 32.22
N TRP A 145 -10.76 -8.62 31.11
CA TRP A 145 -9.94 -8.39 29.92
C TRP A 145 -10.09 -6.97 29.38
N SER A 146 -9.08 -6.51 28.65
CA SER A 146 -9.07 -5.21 28.00
C SER A 146 -10.28 -5.04 27.06
N THR A 147 -10.90 -3.86 27.18
CA THR A 147 -12.03 -3.42 26.36
C THR A 147 -11.60 -2.45 25.26
N LYS A 148 -10.28 -2.25 25.09
CA LYS A 148 -9.70 -1.36 24.08
C LYS A 148 -8.65 -2.09 23.28
N ASP A 149 -8.56 -1.75 21.98
CA ASP A 149 -7.50 -2.28 21.14
C ASP A 149 -6.15 -1.67 21.52
N PHE A 150 -5.09 -2.40 21.19
CA PHE A 150 -3.74 -1.90 21.41
C PHE A 150 -3.36 -0.94 20.28
N THR A 151 -3.37 0.35 20.59
CA THR A 151 -2.76 1.39 19.77
C THR A 151 -1.39 1.80 20.31
N PHE A 152 -0.44 2.00 19.39
CA PHE A 152 0.89 2.52 19.66
C PHE A 152 1.32 3.46 18.54
N THR A 153 1.82 4.63 18.95
CA THR A 153 2.13 5.73 18.04
C THR A 153 3.48 6.33 18.40
N TYR A 154 4.36 6.48 17.41
CA TYR A 154 5.71 7.00 17.60
C TYR A 154 6.19 7.82 16.41
N THR A 155 7.16 8.68 16.63
CA THR A 155 7.84 9.45 15.57
C THR A 155 9.31 9.05 15.51
N VAL A 156 9.87 9.01 14.31
CA VAL A 156 11.30 8.83 14.08
C VAL A 156 11.85 10.20 13.69
N TYR A 157 12.69 10.80 14.53
CA TYR A 157 13.26 12.11 14.20
C TYR A 157 14.38 11.93 13.17
N SER A 158 14.18 12.47 11.96
CA SER A 158 15.19 12.50 10.90
C SER A 158 15.61 13.91 10.47
N GLY A 159 14.97 14.96 10.99
CA GLY A 159 15.12 16.34 10.50
C GLY A 159 14.51 16.50 9.10
N ASP A 160 15.25 16.05 8.08
CA ASP A 160 14.89 16.16 6.66
C ASP A 160 14.56 14.80 6.01
N LEU A 161 14.37 14.83 4.68
CA LEU A 161 14.26 13.65 3.84
C LEU A 161 15.50 12.77 4.04
N SER A 162 15.28 11.53 4.44
CA SER A 162 16.35 10.61 4.78
C SER A 162 16.00 9.22 4.29
N GLY A 163 16.99 8.34 4.22
CA GLY A 163 16.71 6.94 3.90
C GLY A 163 17.85 6.04 4.27
N ARG A 164 17.61 4.74 4.11
CA ARG A 164 18.62 3.72 4.34
C ARG A 164 18.32 2.50 3.48
N VAL A 165 19.34 1.67 3.28
CA VAL A 165 19.19 0.35 2.68
C VAL A 165 19.53 -0.70 3.71
N LEU A 166 18.58 -1.59 3.97
CA LEU A 166 18.78 -2.76 4.81
C LEU A 166 19.12 -3.94 3.92
N VAL A 167 20.11 -4.73 4.32
CA VAL A 167 20.55 -5.91 3.58
C VAL A 167 20.50 -7.13 4.50
N LYS A 168 19.88 -8.19 4.02
CA LYS A 168 19.91 -9.51 4.67
C LYS A 168 20.62 -10.48 3.72
N PRO A 169 21.83 -10.94 4.08
CA PRO A 169 22.52 -11.93 3.29
C PRO A 169 21.72 -13.23 3.19
N SER A 170 21.83 -13.92 2.05
CA SER A 170 21.29 -15.27 1.93
C SER A 170 21.99 -16.24 2.88
N THR A 171 21.29 -17.30 3.27
CA THR A 171 21.81 -18.38 4.08
C THR A 171 21.71 -19.69 3.32
N LEU A 172 22.53 -20.69 3.67
CA LEU A 172 22.52 -22.03 3.04
C LEU A 172 21.18 -22.79 3.15
N ARG A 173 20.20 -22.26 3.91
CA ARG A 173 18.87 -22.84 4.07
C ARG A 173 17.82 -22.14 3.21
N ASP A 174 18.16 -21.01 2.60
CA ASP A 174 17.26 -20.28 1.74
C ASP A 174 17.18 -20.97 0.39
N TYR A 175 15.98 -20.98 -0.20
CA TYR A 175 15.75 -21.54 -1.54
C TYR A 175 16.44 -20.72 -2.64
N ASP A 176 16.61 -19.43 -2.37
CA ASP A 176 17.24 -18.45 -3.25
C ASP A 176 18.55 -18.00 -2.60
N ASP A 177 19.66 -18.13 -3.33
CA ASP A 177 21.01 -17.80 -2.87
C ASP A 177 21.36 -16.31 -3.01
N ARG A 178 20.44 -15.50 -3.55
CA ARG A 178 20.57 -14.03 -3.65
C ARG A 178 20.36 -13.32 -2.31
N ASP A 179 21.15 -12.27 -2.10
CA ASP A 179 20.96 -11.37 -0.96
C ASP A 179 19.66 -10.57 -1.13
N MET A 180 18.98 -10.30 -0.01
CA MET A 180 17.80 -9.45 0.01
C MET A 180 18.16 -8.02 0.41
N PHE A 181 17.53 -7.05 -0.24
CA PHE A 181 17.59 -5.65 0.19
C PHE A 181 16.20 -5.05 0.40
N CYS A 182 16.15 -4.05 1.27
CA CYS A 182 15.01 -3.17 1.45
C CYS A 182 15.51 -1.73 1.55
N LEU A 183 15.19 -0.93 0.55
CA LEU A 183 15.43 0.51 0.54
C LEU A 183 14.18 1.21 1.04
N PHE A 184 14.36 2.19 1.91
CA PHE A 184 13.25 3.07 2.28
C PHE A 184 13.70 4.53 2.35
N LEU A 185 12.79 5.44 1.99
CA LEU A 185 12.94 6.88 2.14
C LEU A 185 11.83 7.39 3.05
N LEU A 186 12.22 8.11 4.10
CA LEU A 186 11.33 8.81 5.01
C LEU A 186 11.25 10.27 4.59
N PRO A 187 10.06 10.82 4.30
CA PRO A 187 9.93 12.22 3.86
C PRO A 187 10.41 13.21 4.93
N GLY A 188 10.49 12.82 6.19
CA GLY A 188 10.82 13.70 7.30
C GLY A 188 9.68 14.67 7.60
N ARG A 189 9.88 15.56 8.58
CA ARG A 189 8.91 16.58 8.94
C ARG A 189 9.48 17.95 8.62
N ASN A 190 9.05 18.52 7.50
CA ASN A 190 9.49 19.84 7.06
C ASN A 190 8.24 20.62 6.58
N GLU A 191 7.78 21.55 7.42
CA GLU A 191 6.54 22.32 7.20
C GLU A 191 6.69 23.33 6.04
N ASP A 192 7.92 23.71 5.68
CA ASP A 192 8.23 24.60 4.56
C ASP A 192 8.36 23.86 3.21
N ARG A 193 8.22 22.54 3.20
CA ARG A 193 8.47 21.74 2.00
C ARG A 193 7.36 21.93 0.98
N LYS A 194 7.75 22.43 -0.19
CA LYS A 194 6.86 22.58 -1.33
C LYS A 194 6.48 21.22 -1.92
N VAL A 195 5.18 21.01 -2.09
CA VAL A 195 4.61 19.92 -2.88
C VAL A 195 4.61 20.33 -4.35
N PHE A 196 4.78 19.36 -5.26
CA PHE A 196 4.65 19.63 -6.69
C PHE A 196 3.26 20.19 -7.01
N ARG A 197 3.19 21.26 -7.81
CA ARG A 197 1.94 21.63 -8.47
C ARG A 197 1.50 20.50 -9.37
N LYS A 198 0.21 20.29 -9.53
CA LYS A 198 -0.35 19.16 -10.25
C LYS A 198 -1.02 19.62 -11.55
N ALA A 199 -0.83 18.83 -12.60
CA ALA A 199 -1.66 18.86 -13.79
C ALA A 199 -2.36 17.51 -13.87
N VAL A 200 -3.66 17.47 -13.58
CA VAL A 200 -4.37 16.21 -13.33
C VAL A 200 -5.43 15.97 -14.40
N VAL A 201 -5.50 14.74 -14.93
CA VAL A 201 -6.67 14.30 -15.70
C VAL A 201 -7.31 13.12 -14.98
N TYR A 202 -8.56 13.30 -14.59
CA TYR A 202 -9.38 12.24 -14.00
C TYR A 202 -10.14 11.54 -15.12
N ILE A 203 -9.89 10.25 -15.32
CA ILE A 203 -10.56 9.40 -16.29
C ILE A 203 -11.51 8.48 -15.53
N ILE A 204 -12.80 8.69 -15.71
CA ILE A 204 -13.86 8.03 -14.95
C ILE A 204 -14.73 7.20 -15.88
N ASP A 205 -14.78 5.90 -15.59
CA ASP A 205 -15.65 4.95 -16.27
C ASP A 205 -17.11 5.25 -15.93
N THR A 206 -17.93 5.40 -16.97
CA THR A 206 -19.38 5.59 -16.92
C THR A 206 -20.10 4.51 -17.72
N SER A 207 -19.52 3.32 -17.84
CA SER A 207 -20.16 2.14 -18.43
C SER A 207 -21.42 1.73 -17.68
N GLY A 208 -22.24 0.88 -18.30
CA GLY A 208 -23.50 0.43 -17.70
C GLY A 208 -23.35 -0.27 -16.34
N SER A 209 -22.21 -0.91 -16.06
CA SER A 209 -21.94 -1.59 -14.77
C SER A 209 -21.81 -0.63 -13.60
N MET A 210 -21.45 0.63 -13.86
CA MET A 210 -21.31 1.67 -12.85
C MET A 210 -22.65 2.16 -12.27
N GLN A 211 -23.79 1.67 -12.78
CA GLN A 211 -25.12 2.15 -12.41
C GLN A 211 -25.39 2.12 -10.89
N GLY A 212 -25.95 3.22 -10.38
CA GLY A 212 -26.37 3.36 -8.99
C GLY A 212 -25.21 3.72 -8.05
N LYS A 213 -25.11 2.99 -6.94
CA LYS A 213 -24.21 3.32 -5.83
C LYS A 213 -22.72 3.45 -6.22
N PRO A 214 -22.14 2.64 -7.13
CA PRO A 214 -20.75 2.80 -7.54
C PRO A 214 -20.46 4.19 -8.11
N LEU A 215 -21.23 4.63 -9.12
CA LEU A 215 -21.05 5.93 -9.76
C LEU A 215 -21.33 7.11 -8.80
N GLU A 216 -22.35 6.99 -7.94
CA GLU A 216 -22.61 7.98 -6.87
C GLU A 216 -21.41 8.12 -5.92
N SER A 217 -20.82 6.99 -5.49
CA SER A 217 -19.66 7.00 -4.59
C SER A 217 -18.42 7.59 -5.26
N VAL A 218 -18.21 7.28 -6.54
CA VAL A 218 -17.12 7.87 -7.35
C VAL A 218 -17.31 9.37 -7.47
N LYS A 219 -18.53 9.84 -7.74
CA LYS A 219 -18.85 11.26 -7.87
C LYS A 219 -18.59 12.03 -6.57
N ASN A 220 -18.95 11.47 -5.41
CA ASN A 220 -18.65 12.07 -4.11
C ASN A 220 -17.14 12.14 -3.83
N ALA A 221 -16.42 11.05 -4.12
CA ALA A 221 -14.96 11.03 -3.97
C ALA A 221 -14.27 12.02 -4.92
N MET A 222 -14.78 12.16 -6.14
CA MET A 222 -14.32 13.15 -7.12
C MET A 222 -14.55 14.59 -6.67
N ALA A 223 -15.73 14.91 -6.14
CA ALA A 223 -16.00 16.24 -5.60
C ALA A 223 -15.06 16.60 -4.43
N THR A 224 -14.75 15.62 -3.57
CA THR A 224 -13.75 15.78 -2.51
C THR A 224 -12.36 16.02 -3.10
N ALA A 225 -11.95 15.21 -4.08
CA ALA A 225 -10.63 15.34 -4.72
C ALA A 225 -10.44 16.68 -5.45
N LEU A 226 -11.48 17.19 -6.11
CA LEU A 226 -11.45 18.51 -6.75
C LEU A 226 -11.34 19.65 -5.72
N SER A 227 -12.01 19.50 -4.58
CA SER A 227 -11.95 20.48 -3.48
C SER A 227 -10.59 20.49 -2.77
N ASP A 228 -9.85 19.37 -2.82
CA ASP A 228 -8.48 19.24 -2.30
C ASP A 228 -7.41 19.86 -3.24
N LEU A 229 -7.77 20.25 -4.46
CA LEU A 229 -6.86 20.94 -5.37
C LEU A 229 -6.63 22.38 -4.91
N VAL A 230 -5.41 22.89 -5.11
CA VAL A 230 -5.03 24.23 -4.65
C VAL A 230 -4.80 25.18 -5.82
N GLN A 231 -4.86 26.48 -5.55
CA GLN A 231 -4.59 27.50 -6.56
C GLN A 231 -3.19 27.29 -7.19
N GLY A 232 -3.15 27.23 -8.52
CA GLY A 232 -1.93 26.96 -9.30
C GLY A 232 -1.81 25.52 -9.77
N ASP A 233 -2.69 24.63 -9.32
CA ASP A 233 -2.93 23.34 -9.95
C ASP A 233 -3.82 23.51 -11.21
N PHE A 234 -3.77 22.51 -12.08
CA PHE A 234 -4.59 22.39 -13.28
C PHE A 234 -5.28 21.04 -13.30
N PHE A 235 -6.49 20.98 -13.84
CA PHE A 235 -7.23 19.73 -13.95
C PHE A 235 -8.08 19.63 -15.22
N ASN A 236 -8.45 18.40 -15.57
CA ASN A 236 -9.55 18.09 -16.49
C ASN A 236 -10.21 16.77 -16.06
N ILE A 237 -11.44 16.54 -16.53
CA ILE A 237 -12.22 15.33 -16.25
C ILE A 237 -12.65 14.74 -17.57
N ILE A 238 -12.44 13.44 -17.74
CA ILE A 238 -12.88 12.65 -18.88
C ILE A 238 -13.82 11.57 -18.33
N ALA A 239 -15.09 11.64 -18.70
CA ALA A 239 -16.05 10.55 -18.54
C ALA A 239 -16.00 9.68 -19.80
N PHE A 240 -15.96 8.35 -19.64
CA PHE A 240 -15.86 7.45 -20.78
C PHE A 240 -16.72 6.20 -20.64
N ASN A 241 -17.20 5.72 -21.78
CA ASN A 241 -17.80 4.40 -21.97
C ASN A 241 -17.40 3.88 -23.36
N ASP A 242 -18.33 3.78 -24.32
CA ASP A 242 -18.03 3.65 -25.75
C ASP A 242 -17.73 5.02 -26.40
N GLU A 243 -18.14 6.11 -25.75
CA GLU A 243 -17.89 7.50 -26.11
C GLU A 243 -16.98 8.18 -25.08
N LEU A 244 -16.40 9.31 -25.47
CA LEU A 244 -15.55 10.13 -24.62
C LEU A 244 -16.18 11.52 -24.45
N HIS A 245 -16.38 11.92 -23.21
CA HIS A 245 -16.83 13.27 -22.85
C HIS A 245 -15.80 13.94 -21.95
N SER A 246 -15.24 15.05 -22.41
CA SER A 246 -14.29 15.84 -21.64
C SER A 246 -14.96 17.09 -21.07
N PHE A 247 -14.63 17.45 -19.83
CA PHE A 247 -15.12 18.65 -19.16
C PHE A 247 -14.67 19.92 -19.89
N SER A 248 -13.40 19.97 -20.30
CA SER A 248 -12.84 21.05 -21.12
C SER A 248 -11.96 20.49 -22.25
N SER A 249 -11.73 21.29 -23.29
CA SER A 249 -10.79 20.97 -24.37
C SER A 249 -9.32 21.14 -23.97
N CYS A 250 -9.06 21.78 -22.84
CA CYS A 250 -7.71 21.97 -22.28
C CYS A 250 -7.74 21.80 -20.76
N LEU A 251 -6.55 21.80 -20.15
CA LEU A 251 -6.45 21.80 -18.69
C LEU A 251 -6.94 23.15 -18.13
N GLU A 252 -7.89 23.10 -17.21
CA GLU A 252 -8.44 24.27 -16.54
C GLU A 252 -7.65 24.58 -15.28
N GLN A 253 -7.41 25.86 -15.02
CA GLN A 253 -6.77 26.30 -13.77
C GLN A 253 -7.78 26.20 -12.62
N VAL A 254 -7.29 25.71 -11.47
CA VAL A 254 -8.11 25.57 -10.26
C VAL A 254 -8.51 26.93 -9.70
N ASN A 255 -9.83 27.15 -9.59
CA ASN A 255 -10.48 28.23 -8.86
C ASN A 255 -11.92 27.79 -8.50
N ASP A 256 -12.56 28.51 -7.57
CA ASP A 256 -13.89 28.14 -7.05
C ASP A 256 -14.93 27.97 -8.17
N LYS A 257 -14.90 28.84 -9.18
CA LYS A 257 -15.83 28.80 -10.32
C LYS A 257 -15.58 27.59 -11.22
N THR A 258 -14.32 27.24 -11.51
CA THR A 258 -14.02 26.08 -12.35
C THR A 258 -14.33 24.77 -11.64
N ILE A 259 -14.13 24.71 -10.31
CA ILE A 259 -14.56 23.57 -9.48
C ILE A 259 -16.08 23.42 -9.51
N GLU A 260 -16.83 24.51 -9.27
CA GLU A 260 -18.30 24.47 -9.30
C GLU A 260 -18.84 24.04 -10.67
N ASN A 261 -18.29 24.59 -11.75
CA ASN A 261 -18.64 24.19 -13.12
C ASN A 261 -18.33 22.71 -13.39
N ALA A 262 -17.21 22.19 -12.89
CA ALA A 262 -16.84 20.79 -13.04
C ALA A 262 -17.80 19.87 -12.28
N ILE A 263 -18.22 20.26 -11.07
CA ILE A 263 -19.22 19.52 -10.29
C ILE A 263 -20.56 19.45 -11.04
N GLN A 264 -21.04 20.58 -11.54
CA GLN A 264 -22.26 20.64 -12.35
C GLN A 264 -22.14 19.82 -13.64
N TRP A 265 -20.97 19.83 -14.28
CA TRP A 265 -20.72 19.00 -15.46
C TRP A 265 -20.75 17.52 -15.12
N MET A 266 -20.16 17.09 -14.00
CA MET A 266 -20.24 15.70 -13.52
C MET A 266 -21.69 15.30 -13.24
N ASP A 267 -22.51 16.20 -12.67
CA ASP A 267 -23.94 15.95 -12.43
C ASP A 267 -24.70 15.57 -13.70
N LEU A 268 -24.31 16.16 -14.83
CA LEU A 268 -24.97 15.97 -16.13
C LEU A 268 -24.38 14.83 -16.95
N ASN A 269 -23.07 14.56 -16.85
CA ASN A 269 -22.35 13.66 -17.76
C ASN A 269 -21.98 12.32 -17.13
N PHE A 270 -22.04 12.16 -15.81
CA PHE A 270 -21.83 10.85 -15.17
C PHE A 270 -23.12 10.03 -15.27
N VAL A 271 -23.35 9.47 -16.45
CA VAL A 271 -24.52 8.64 -16.76
C VAL A 271 -24.03 7.23 -17.12
N ALA A 272 -24.38 6.25 -16.29
CA ALA A 272 -23.97 4.85 -16.47
C ALA A 272 -24.66 4.22 -17.69
N GLN A 273 -23.92 4.06 -18.79
CA GLN A 273 -24.41 3.45 -20.04
C GLN A 273 -23.25 3.00 -20.93
N GLY A 274 -23.52 2.12 -21.89
CA GLY A 274 -22.53 1.66 -22.86
C GLY A 274 -21.51 0.66 -22.30
N GLY A 275 -20.50 0.37 -23.11
CA GLY A 275 -19.33 -0.46 -22.79
C GLY A 275 -18.17 0.34 -22.21
N THR A 276 -16.95 -0.14 -22.43
CA THR A 276 -15.73 0.35 -21.77
C THR A 276 -14.57 0.43 -22.77
N ASP A 277 -14.11 1.64 -23.10
CA ASP A 277 -12.88 1.90 -23.85
C ASP A 277 -11.84 2.63 -22.98
N ILE A 278 -10.76 1.94 -22.59
CA ILE A 278 -9.70 2.51 -21.75
C ILE A 278 -8.61 3.22 -22.58
N MET A 279 -8.36 2.79 -23.82
CA MET A 279 -7.23 3.28 -24.62
C MET A 279 -7.45 4.71 -25.09
N HIS A 280 -8.65 5.02 -25.57
CA HIS A 280 -9.00 6.34 -26.08
C HIS A 280 -8.84 7.43 -25.00
N PRO A 281 -9.48 7.34 -23.81
CA PRO A 281 -9.34 8.38 -22.80
C PRO A 281 -7.92 8.49 -22.24
N LEU A 282 -7.16 7.39 -22.18
CA LEU A 282 -5.74 7.45 -21.82
C LEU A 282 -4.93 8.28 -22.83
N SER A 283 -5.16 8.06 -24.13
CA SER A 283 -4.47 8.79 -25.19
C SER A 283 -4.82 10.28 -25.19
N GLU A 284 -6.09 10.62 -24.94
CA GLU A 284 -6.54 12.01 -24.80
C GLU A 284 -5.91 12.68 -23.57
N ALA A 285 -5.92 12.00 -22.42
CA ALA A 285 -5.30 12.50 -21.20
C ALA A 285 -3.79 12.76 -21.38
N MET A 286 -3.08 11.86 -22.06
CA MET A 286 -1.66 12.05 -22.40
C MET A 286 -1.46 13.30 -23.26
N THR A 287 -2.36 13.54 -24.22
CA THR A 287 -2.32 14.70 -25.11
C THR A 287 -2.54 16.00 -24.34
N LEU A 288 -3.57 16.07 -23.50
CA LEU A 288 -3.84 17.20 -22.61
C LEU A 288 -2.65 17.53 -21.70
N LEU A 289 -1.97 16.49 -21.18
CA LEU A 289 -0.84 16.64 -20.26
C LEU A 289 0.51 16.93 -20.96
N SER A 290 0.54 17.08 -22.29
CA SER A 290 1.78 17.35 -23.03
C SER A 290 2.43 18.69 -22.66
N ASN A 291 1.63 19.66 -22.23
CA ASN A 291 2.08 21.01 -21.87
C ASN A 291 1.73 21.34 -20.41
N SER A 292 2.25 20.58 -19.45
CA SER A 292 1.90 20.74 -18.03
C SER A 292 2.50 21.97 -17.32
N HIS A 293 3.08 22.94 -18.04
CA HIS A 293 3.56 24.24 -17.51
C HIS A 293 4.39 24.19 -16.21
N GLY A 294 5.19 23.14 -16.01
CA GLY A 294 6.02 22.97 -14.80
C GLY A 294 5.31 22.30 -13.62
N ALA A 295 4.06 21.88 -13.79
CA ALA A 295 3.35 21.00 -12.88
C ALA A 295 3.63 19.51 -13.20
N LEU A 296 3.56 18.67 -12.17
CA LEU A 296 3.70 17.22 -12.28
C LEU A 296 2.44 16.65 -12.95
N PRO A 297 2.55 16.03 -14.14
CA PRO A 297 1.40 15.48 -14.84
C PRO A 297 0.93 14.16 -14.19
N GLN A 298 -0.37 14.03 -13.97
CA GLN A 298 -1.00 12.89 -13.31
C GLN A 298 -2.27 12.46 -14.03
N ILE A 299 -2.48 11.17 -14.16
CA ILE A 299 -3.68 10.54 -14.70
C ILE A 299 -4.25 9.62 -13.62
N TYR A 300 -5.53 9.80 -13.31
CA TYR A 300 -6.28 8.93 -12.40
C TYR A 300 -7.33 8.18 -13.19
N LEU A 301 -7.13 6.89 -13.41
CA LEU A 301 -8.10 6.02 -14.08
C LEU A 301 -8.94 5.26 -13.03
N VAL A 302 -10.26 5.36 -13.14
CA VAL A 302 -11.21 4.70 -12.23
C VAL A 302 -12.17 3.88 -13.09
N THR A 303 -12.25 2.58 -12.85
CA THR A 303 -13.06 1.65 -13.67
C THR A 303 -13.53 0.44 -12.86
N ASP A 304 -14.73 -0.05 -13.18
CA ASP A 304 -15.25 -1.36 -12.74
C ASP A 304 -15.25 -2.40 -13.87
N GLY A 305 -14.90 -1.99 -15.09
CA GLY A 305 -14.90 -2.79 -16.30
C GLY A 305 -13.57 -3.48 -16.60
N SER A 306 -13.62 -4.38 -17.58
CA SER A 306 -12.47 -5.09 -18.15
C SER A 306 -12.43 -4.85 -19.66
N VAL A 307 -11.23 -4.91 -20.23
CA VAL A 307 -10.99 -4.73 -21.67
C VAL A 307 -10.20 -5.93 -22.20
N ASP A 308 -10.35 -6.26 -23.49
CA ASP A 308 -9.67 -7.42 -24.08
C ASP A 308 -8.21 -7.12 -24.49
N ASP A 309 -7.86 -5.85 -24.71
CA ASP A 309 -6.59 -5.41 -25.30
C ASP A 309 -5.56 -4.90 -24.27
N GLU A 310 -5.65 -5.36 -23.02
CA GLU A 310 -4.82 -4.98 -21.87
C GLU A 310 -3.31 -4.92 -22.17
N ARG A 311 -2.78 -5.91 -22.91
CA ARG A 311 -1.36 -5.97 -23.29
C ARG A 311 -0.98 -4.82 -24.21
N ASN A 312 -1.83 -4.51 -25.18
CA ASN A 312 -1.62 -3.41 -26.10
C ASN A 312 -1.71 -2.05 -25.37
N ILE A 313 -2.64 -1.92 -24.42
CA ILE A 313 -2.73 -0.74 -23.56
C ILE A 313 -1.44 -0.52 -22.79
N CYS A 314 -0.96 -1.53 -22.07
CA CYS A 314 0.29 -1.43 -21.33
C CYS A 314 1.48 -1.12 -22.24
N HIS A 315 1.57 -1.73 -23.44
CA HIS A 315 2.66 -1.49 -24.37
C HIS A 315 2.66 -0.05 -24.92
N THR A 316 1.50 0.45 -25.34
CA THR A 316 1.34 1.81 -25.85
C THR A 316 1.67 2.84 -24.78
N VAL A 317 1.12 2.69 -23.58
CA VAL A 317 1.39 3.59 -22.45
C VAL A 317 2.87 3.58 -22.12
N LYS A 318 3.50 2.40 -21.99
CA LYS A 318 4.94 2.29 -21.75
C LYS A 318 5.76 3.04 -22.79
N THR A 319 5.44 2.86 -24.08
CA THR A 319 6.13 3.53 -25.19
C THR A 319 5.97 5.05 -25.12
N GLN A 320 4.77 5.55 -24.86
CA GLN A 320 4.51 6.99 -24.72
C GLN A 320 5.25 7.59 -23.52
N LEU A 321 5.29 6.89 -22.38
CA LEU A 321 5.98 7.35 -21.17
C LEU A 321 7.50 7.41 -21.39
N VAL A 322 8.09 6.39 -22.02
CA VAL A 322 9.52 6.36 -22.36
C VAL A 322 9.88 7.55 -23.27
N ASN A 323 9.07 7.81 -24.30
CA ASN A 323 9.30 8.91 -25.23
C ASN A 323 9.24 10.29 -24.57
N ARG A 324 8.47 10.44 -23.48
CA ARG A 324 8.37 11.69 -22.71
C ARG A 324 9.43 11.86 -21.63
N GLY A 325 10.12 10.78 -21.24
CA GLY A 325 11.18 10.81 -20.24
C GLY A 325 10.70 11.35 -18.87
N PRO A 326 11.45 12.28 -18.23
CA PRO A 326 11.09 12.82 -16.91
C PRO A 326 9.75 13.57 -16.83
N LYS A 327 9.20 14.01 -17.98
CA LYS A 327 7.91 14.70 -18.10
C LYS A 327 6.73 13.74 -18.29
N SER A 328 6.96 12.45 -18.14
CA SER A 328 5.93 11.41 -18.26
C SER A 328 4.88 11.55 -17.14
N PRO A 329 3.57 11.47 -17.48
CA PRO A 329 2.52 11.47 -16.47
C PRO A 329 2.61 10.26 -15.56
N ARG A 330 2.22 10.46 -14.30
CA ARG A 330 1.96 9.37 -13.37
C ARG A 330 0.60 8.77 -13.66
N VAL A 331 0.52 7.49 -14.01
CA VAL A 331 -0.77 6.81 -14.23
C VAL A 331 -1.10 6.03 -12.96
N SER A 332 -2.14 6.46 -12.26
CA SER A 332 -2.69 5.76 -11.10
C SER A 332 -4.02 5.13 -11.49
N THR A 333 -4.29 3.93 -10.98
CA THR A 333 -5.51 3.17 -11.31
C THR A 333 -6.29 2.82 -10.04
N PHE A 334 -7.62 2.87 -10.13
CA PHE A 334 -8.55 2.45 -9.09
C PHE A 334 -9.55 1.46 -9.63
N GLY A 335 -9.48 0.21 -9.16
CA GLY A 335 -10.38 -0.87 -9.55
C GLY A 335 -11.61 -0.94 -8.64
N LEU A 336 -12.79 -1.06 -9.23
CA LEU A 336 -14.06 -1.19 -8.52
C LEU A 336 -14.63 -2.60 -8.67
N GLY A 337 -15.10 -3.15 -7.55
CA GLY A 337 -15.71 -4.48 -7.52
C GLY A 337 -14.73 -5.60 -7.83
N SER A 338 -15.26 -6.78 -8.14
CA SER A 338 -14.49 -7.99 -8.45
C SER A 338 -14.36 -8.29 -9.95
N TYR A 339 -15.03 -7.51 -10.80
CA TYR A 339 -15.16 -7.82 -12.22
C TYR A 339 -14.03 -7.23 -13.07
N CYS A 340 -13.48 -6.08 -12.71
CA CYS A 340 -12.33 -5.51 -13.41
C CYS A 340 -11.08 -6.38 -13.22
N ASN A 341 -10.19 -6.35 -14.21
CA ASN A 341 -8.90 -7.02 -14.10
C ASN A 341 -7.92 -6.22 -13.24
N HIS A 342 -7.92 -6.53 -11.94
CA HIS A 342 -7.04 -5.92 -10.94
C HIS A 342 -5.55 -6.16 -11.19
N TYR A 343 -5.18 -7.23 -11.91
CA TYR A 343 -3.80 -7.48 -12.29
C TYR A 343 -3.36 -6.49 -13.37
N PHE A 344 -4.17 -6.31 -14.41
CA PHE A 344 -3.95 -5.33 -15.47
C PHE A 344 -3.85 -3.91 -14.91
N LEU A 345 -4.81 -3.48 -14.08
CA LEU A 345 -4.80 -2.13 -13.49
C LEU A 345 -3.55 -1.88 -12.67
N ARG A 346 -3.09 -2.87 -11.90
CA ARG A 346 -1.85 -2.78 -11.13
C ARG A 346 -0.62 -2.70 -12.02
N MET A 347 -0.55 -3.50 -13.08
CA MET A 347 0.52 -3.44 -14.07
C MET A 347 0.57 -2.07 -14.76
N LEU A 348 -0.59 -1.54 -15.17
CA LEU A 348 -0.70 -0.22 -15.78
C LEU A 348 -0.22 0.89 -14.83
N ALA A 349 -0.61 0.85 -13.55
CA ALA A 349 -0.13 1.81 -12.56
C ALA A 349 1.38 1.70 -12.32
N SER A 350 1.92 0.47 -12.28
CA SER A 350 3.36 0.22 -12.17
C SER A 350 4.12 0.85 -13.35
N ILE A 351 3.68 0.57 -14.59
CA ILE A 351 4.24 1.16 -15.82
C ILE A 351 4.19 2.70 -15.76
N GLY A 352 3.06 3.24 -15.29
CA GLY A 352 2.84 4.65 -15.09
C GLY A 352 3.56 5.30 -13.91
N LYS A 353 4.34 4.55 -13.11
CA LYS A 353 4.96 5.03 -11.86
C LYS A 353 3.95 5.62 -10.87
N GLY A 354 2.67 5.26 -10.98
CA GLY A 354 1.61 5.76 -10.13
C GLY A 354 1.19 4.76 -9.07
N HIS A 355 -0.02 4.94 -8.55
CA HIS A 355 -0.55 4.12 -7.47
C HIS A 355 -1.76 3.31 -7.91
N TYR A 356 -1.78 2.04 -7.51
CA TYR A 356 -2.94 1.18 -7.62
C TYR A 356 -3.68 1.08 -6.28
N ALA A 357 -5.00 1.16 -6.32
CA ALA A 357 -5.89 0.79 -5.22
C ALA A 357 -7.16 0.15 -5.76
N ALA A 358 -7.95 -0.45 -4.88
CA ALA A 358 -9.23 -1.05 -5.24
C ALA A 358 -10.22 -0.99 -4.08
N ALA A 359 -11.51 -1.04 -4.40
CA ALA A 359 -12.61 -1.23 -3.46
C ALA A 359 -13.51 -2.37 -3.96
N PHE A 360 -13.62 -3.45 -3.18
CA PHE A 360 -14.42 -4.62 -3.54
C PHE A 360 -15.88 -4.51 -3.11
N ASP A 361 -16.14 -3.74 -2.06
CA ASP A 361 -17.48 -3.47 -1.55
C ASP A 361 -17.90 -2.03 -1.86
N THR A 362 -19.17 -1.84 -2.19
CA THR A 362 -19.71 -0.51 -2.55
C THR A 362 -19.75 0.46 -1.37
N GLY A 363 -19.66 -0.03 -0.13
CA GLY A 363 -19.62 0.82 1.07
C GLY A 363 -18.28 1.50 1.27
N SER A 364 -17.19 0.93 0.76
CA SER A 364 -15.83 1.45 0.98
C SER A 364 -15.27 2.25 -0.20
N ILE A 365 -15.97 2.30 -1.34
CA ILE A 365 -15.51 3.00 -2.56
C ILE A 365 -15.06 4.43 -2.24
N GLU A 366 -15.96 5.24 -1.67
CA GLU A 366 -15.70 6.68 -1.43
C GLU A 366 -14.47 6.89 -0.54
N GLY A 367 -14.45 6.28 0.66
CA GLY A 367 -13.36 6.45 1.61
C GLY A 367 -12.01 5.96 1.09
N ARG A 368 -11.98 4.83 0.38
CA ARG A 368 -10.74 4.28 -0.19
C ARG A 368 -10.22 5.10 -1.36
N MET A 369 -11.13 5.61 -2.19
CA MET A 369 -10.78 6.43 -3.35
C MET A 369 -10.22 7.80 -2.90
N VAL A 370 -10.81 8.43 -1.89
CA VAL A 370 -10.26 9.65 -1.28
C VAL A 370 -8.85 9.41 -0.72
N GLN A 371 -8.63 8.34 0.04
CA GLN A 371 -7.30 7.98 0.55
C GLN A 371 -6.29 7.75 -0.58
N TRP A 372 -6.73 7.12 -1.67
CA TRP A 372 -5.89 6.87 -2.84
C TRP A 372 -5.50 8.17 -3.57
N PHE A 373 -6.42 9.09 -3.78
CA PHE A 373 -6.11 10.42 -4.35
C PHE A 373 -5.11 11.18 -3.51
N GLN A 374 -5.33 11.22 -2.19
CA GLN A 374 -4.43 11.89 -1.24
C GLN A 374 -3.03 11.29 -1.29
N LYS A 375 -2.92 9.96 -1.41
CA LYS A 375 -1.62 9.29 -1.54
C LYS A 375 -0.86 9.73 -2.77
N ALA A 376 -1.53 9.78 -3.91
CA ALA A 376 -0.93 10.09 -5.20
C ALA A 376 -0.67 11.59 -5.43
N SER A 377 -1.39 12.47 -4.74
CA SER A 377 -1.33 13.92 -4.97
C SER A 377 -0.24 14.65 -4.18
N ASN A 378 0.41 14.00 -3.20
CA ASN A 378 1.31 14.67 -2.24
C ASN A 378 2.81 14.46 -2.54
N THR A 379 3.20 14.48 -3.81
CA THR A 379 4.59 14.26 -4.23
C THR A 379 5.51 15.42 -3.83
N ILE A 380 6.64 15.09 -3.19
CA ILE A 380 7.70 16.04 -2.80
C ILE A 380 9.02 15.81 -3.53
N VAL A 381 9.28 14.59 -4.00
CA VAL A 381 10.45 14.27 -4.83
C VAL A 381 10.01 13.37 -5.96
N SER A 382 10.28 13.77 -7.21
CA SER A 382 9.92 12.98 -8.39
C SER A 382 11.13 12.37 -9.09
N ASN A 383 10.86 11.34 -9.92
CA ASN A 383 11.83 10.71 -10.82
C ASN A 383 13.06 10.17 -10.08
N ILE A 384 12.82 9.43 -9.00
CA ILE A 384 13.90 8.87 -8.20
C ILE A 384 14.69 7.84 -9.02
N SER A 385 16.01 7.95 -8.97
CA SER A 385 16.93 6.98 -9.56
C SER A 385 18.08 6.70 -8.61
N ILE A 386 18.67 5.50 -8.71
CA ILE A 386 19.78 5.08 -7.87
C ILE A 386 20.86 4.52 -8.79
N ASP A 387 21.97 5.25 -8.91
CA ASP A 387 22.98 4.99 -9.93
C ASP A 387 23.69 3.63 -9.75
N ALA A 388 23.96 3.22 -8.50
CA ALA A 388 24.75 2.03 -8.24
C ALA A 388 24.04 0.71 -8.59
N ILE A 389 22.72 0.74 -8.81
CA ILE A 389 21.93 -0.44 -9.19
C ILE A 389 22.33 -0.98 -10.56
N LYS A 390 22.79 -0.11 -11.46
CA LYS A 390 23.10 -0.47 -12.86
C LYS A 390 24.26 -1.45 -13.02
N HIS A 391 25.06 -1.65 -11.96
CA HIS A 391 26.28 -2.47 -12.01
C HIS A 391 26.17 -3.77 -11.19
N ILE A 392 24.99 -4.07 -10.63
CA ILE A 392 24.76 -5.24 -9.78
C ILE A 392 24.19 -6.37 -10.63
N GLN A 393 24.71 -7.58 -10.45
CA GLN A 393 24.24 -8.76 -11.16
C GLN A 393 22.90 -9.24 -10.58
N GLU A 394 22.01 -9.70 -11.47
CA GLU A 394 20.70 -10.28 -11.09
C GLU A 394 19.90 -9.44 -10.10
N PHE A 395 19.98 -8.12 -10.26
CA PHE A 395 19.26 -7.17 -9.43
C PHE A 395 17.77 -7.17 -9.79
N GLU A 396 16.99 -7.85 -8.96
CA GLU A 396 15.54 -7.94 -9.05
C GLU A 396 14.92 -6.96 -8.04
N VAL A 397 13.95 -6.16 -8.51
CA VAL A 397 13.19 -5.22 -7.70
C VAL A 397 11.73 -5.62 -7.76
N ASP A 398 11.03 -5.51 -6.63
CA ASP A 398 9.58 -5.75 -6.52
C ASP A 398 8.71 -4.77 -7.33
N SER A 399 9.32 -3.73 -7.89
CA SER A 399 8.69 -2.76 -8.76
C SER A 399 9.56 -2.47 -9.97
N GLU A 400 8.93 -2.39 -11.14
CA GLU A 400 9.62 -2.05 -12.40
C GLU A 400 10.23 -0.63 -12.34
N TYR A 401 9.68 0.25 -11.49
CA TYR A 401 10.15 1.63 -11.32
C TYR A 401 10.17 2.04 -9.85
N ILE A 402 11.16 2.84 -9.45
CA ILE A 402 11.16 3.46 -8.12
C ILE A 402 10.10 4.57 -8.10
N PRO A 403 9.10 4.51 -7.20
CA PRO A 403 8.04 5.52 -7.14
C PRO A 403 8.58 6.87 -6.67
N ASP A 404 7.76 7.90 -6.79
CA ASP A 404 8.06 9.22 -6.24
C ASP A 404 7.94 9.22 -4.69
N VAL A 405 8.62 10.15 -4.01
CA VAL A 405 8.44 10.34 -2.54
C VAL A 405 7.23 11.22 -2.29
N SER A 406 6.30 10.74 -1.48
CA SER A 406 5.15 11.50 -0.98
C SER A 406 5.45 12.09 0.40
N ALA A 407 4.92 13.28 0.71
CA ALA A 407 4.95 13.83 2.06
C ALA A 407 4.17 12.97 3.08
N LYS A 408 3.19 12.21 2.58
CA LYS A 408 2.23 11.46 3.38
C LYS A 408 2.63 10.01 3.65
N TYR A 409 3.63 9.46 2.95
CA TYR A 409 4.00 8.04 3.09
C TYR A 409 5.50 7.82 2.89
N PRO A 410 6.12 6.90 3.66
CA PRO A 410 7.45 6.39 3.36
C PRO A 410 7.45 5.68 2.02
N LEU A 411 8.51 5.88 1.25
CA LEU A 411 8.80 5.03 0.10
C LEU A 411 9.51 3.78 0.60
N CYS A 412 9.12 2.62 0.11
CA CYS A 412 9.77 1.35 0.40
C CYS A 412 9.85 0.54 -0.89
N VAL A 413 11.05 0.07 -1.23
CA VAL A 413 11.34 -0.77 -2.39
C VAL A 413 12.20 -1.92 -1.91
N SER A 414 11.81 -3.15 -2.24
CA SER A 414 12.54 -4.34 -1.85
C SER A 414 12.91 -5.20 -3.04
N GLY A 415 13.86 -6.10 -2.85
CA GLY A 415 14.34 -6.90 -3.96
C GLY A 415 15.44 -7.87 -3.57
N ARG A 416 15.99 -8.51 -4.58
CA ARG A 416 17.07 -9.49 -4.47
C ARG A 416 18.21 -9.16 -5.42
N TYR A 417 19.43 -9.55 -5.07
CA TYR A 417 20.59 -9.28 -5.92
C TYR A 417 21.74 -10.25 -5.65
N HIS A 418 22.62 -10.39 -6.64
CA HIS A 418 23.90 -11.07 -6.50
C HIS A 418 25.05 -10.05 -6.41
N GLY A 419 26.03 -10.35 -5.55
CA GLY A 419 27.24 -9.55 -5.40
C GLY A 419 27.27 -8.71 -4.13
N LYS A 420 27.95 -7.55 -4.19
CA LYS A 420 28.12 -6.66 -3.03
C LYS A 420 27.59 -5.27 -3.35
N LEU A 421 26.74 -4.76 -2.47
CA LEU A 421 26.39 -3.35 -2.48
C LEU A 421 27.56 -2.51 -1.93
N PRO A 422 27.76 -1.28 -2.44
CA PRO A 422 28.67 -0.33 -1.81
C PRO A 422 28.17 0.03 -0.40
N GLU A 423 29.04 0.52 0.48
CA GLU A 423 28.66 0.94 1.84
C GLU A 423 27.61 2.07 1.85
N THR A 424 27.59 2.85 0.78
CA THR A 424 26.66 3.96 0.59
C THR A 424 26.14 3.96 -0.85
N LEU A 425 24.83 4.15 -1.00
CA LEU A 425 24.13 4.39 -2.26
C LEU A 425 23.68 5.85 -2.32
N ILE A 426 23.55 6.40 -3.52
CA ILE A 426 23.02 7.75 -3.72
C ILE A 426 21.71 7.63 -4.51
N ALA A 427 20.62 8.07 -3.90
CA ALA A 427 19.35 8.27 -4.61
C ALA A 427 19.27 9.72 -5.10
N LYS A 428 18.97 9.91 -6.37
CA LYS A 428 18.79 11.22 -7.01
C LYS A 428 17.33 11.41 -7.41
N GLY A 429 16.84 12.64 -7.41
CA GLY A 429 15.51 12.98 -7.89
C GLY A 429 15.35 14.49 -8.05
N HIS A 430 14.13 14.95 -8.28
CA HIS A 430 13.81 16.37 -8.46
C HIS A 430 12.82 16.88 -7.42
N LEU A 431 13.06 18.08 -6.90
CA LEU A 431 12.15 18.83 -6.02
C LEU A 431 11.10 19.60 -6.83
N ALA A 432 10.09 20.15 -6.14
CA ALA A 432 8.98 20.87 -6.76
C ALA A 432 9.38 22.12 -7.57
N ASP A 433 10.55 22.70 -7.27
CA ASP A 433 11.14 23.80 -8.03
C ASP A 433 12.05 23.32 -9.19
N MET A 434 12.01 22.02 -9.49
CA MET A 434 12.81 21.30 -10.49
C MET A 434 14.31 21.21 -10.19
N SER A 435 14.77 21.68 -9.04
CA SER A 435 16.15 21.46 -8.58
C SER A 435 16.41 19.98 -8.31
N GLU A 436 17.63 19.53 -8.55
CA GLU A 436 18.06 18.16 -8.27
C GLU A 436 18.35 17.99 -6.77
N ILE A 437 17.92 16.86 -6.20
CA ILE A 437 18.25 16.45 -4.83
C ILE A 437 19.01 15.13 -4.87
N SER A 438 20.02 15.02 -4.01
CA SER A 438 20.74 13.77 -3.76
C SER A 438 20.57 13.36 -2.30
N ILE A 439 20.22 12.10 -2.07
CA ILE A 439 19.96 11.50 -0.77
C ILE A 439 20.98 10.39 -0.56
N GLU A 440 21.81 10.54 0.46
CA GLU A 440 22.78 9.52 0.84
C GLU A 440 22.08 8.38 1.60
N LEU A 441 22.22 7.15 1.12
CA LEU A 441 21.62 5.96 1.68
C LEU A 441 22.71 5.01 2.16
N LYS A 442 22.93 4.97 3.48
CA LYS A 442 23.88 4.03 4.06
C LYS A 442 23.33 2.61 3.97
N VAL A 443 24.20 1.65 3.66
CA VAL A 443 23.85 0.24 3.62
C VAL A 443 24.10 -0.38 4.98
N HIS A 444 23.10 -1.07 5.52
CA HIS A 444 23.15 -1.69 6.84
C HIS A 444 22.77 -3.16 6.78
N HIS A 445 23.68 -4.03 7.22
CA HIS A 445 23.44 -5.46 7.29
C HIS A 445 22.64 -5.82 8.53
N VAL A 446 21.43 -6.33 8.34
CA VAL A 446 20.48 -6.63 9.42
C VAL A 446 20.50 -8.11 9.77
N LYS A 447 20.56 -8.41 11.07
CA LYS A 447 20.42 -9.77 11.61
C LYS A 447 19.03 -10.01 12.21
N ASP A 448 18.48 -8.98 12.87
CA ASP A 448 17.25 -9.07 13.68
C ASP A 448 15.99 -8.62 12.92
N ILE A 449 16.12 -8.12 11.68
CA ILE A 449 14.99 -7.62 10.89
C ILE A 449 14.60 -8.69 9.86
N PRO A 450 13.37 -9.24 9.93
CA PRO A 450 12.92 -10.28 9.00
C PRO A 450 12.56 -9.67 7.64
N LEU A 451 13.56 -9.34 6.81
CA LEU A 451 13.33 -8.76 5.47
C LEU A 451 12.48 -9.67 4.57
N ASP A 452 12.56 -10.99 4.77
CA ASP A 452 11.71 -12.01 4.13
C ASP A 452 10.21 -11.79 4.37
N LYS A 453 9.84 -11.19 5.50
CA LYS A 453 8.44 -10.85 5.84
C LYS A 453 8.00 -9.50 5.27
N ILE A 454 8.95 -8.64 4.90
CA ILE A 454 8.67 -7.34 4.29
C ILE A 454 8.36 -7.54 2.81
N SER A 455 9.18 -8.32 2.10
CA SER A 455 8.99 -8.63 0.69
C SER A 455 7.72 -9.48 0.42
N SER A 456 7.33 -10.36 1.36
CA SER A 456 6.13 -11.21 1.23
C SER A 456 4.80 -10.51 1.55
N SER A 457 4.83 -9.25 2.01
CA SER A 457 3.64 -8.45 2.34
C SER A 457 3.07 -7.61 1.18
N LEU A 458 3.65 -7.77 -0.02
CA LEU A 458 3.08 -7.37 -1.30
C LEU A 458 2.78 -8.68 -2.05
N PRO A 459 1.59 -8.81 -2.67
CA PRO A 459 0.92 -10.09 -2.79
C PRO A 459 1.75 -11.14 -3.52
N GLN A 460 1.68 -12.34 -2.94
CA GLN A 460 1.70 -13.64 -3.60
C GLN A 460 1.91 -13.56 -5.12
N LEU A 461 3.09 -14.06 -5.51
CA LEU A 461 3.31 -14.81 -6.73
C LEU A 461 3.07 -14.02 -8.02
N ALA A 462 4.16 -13.42 -8.50
CA ALA A 462 4.44 -13.46 -9.92
C ALA A 462 4.39 -14.93 -10.36
N TRP A 463 3.32 -15.33 -11.03
CA TRP A 463 3.38 -16.48 -11.92
C TRP A 463 3.79 -15.98 -13.28
N ASP A 464 4.93 -16.49 -13.70
CA ASP A 464 5.58 -16.22 -14.96
C ASP A 464 4.65 -16.58 -16.11
N SER A 465 4.63 -15.70 -17.10
CA SER A 465 3.95 -15.90 -18.36
C SER A 465 4.47 -17.17 -19.01
N LYS A 466 3.57 -18.12 -19.30
CA LYS A 466 3.87 -19.12 -20.33
C LYS A 466 4.25 -18.41 -21.60
N THR A 467 5.50 -18.62 -22.00
CA THR A 467 6.02 -18.44 -23.34
C THR A 467 5.04 -19.08 -24.32
N LEU A 468 4.56 -18.27 -25.26
CA LEU A 468 4.07 -18.75 -26.54
C LEU A 468 5.25 -19.39 -27.28
N LEU A 469 5.32 -20.71 -27.23
CA LEU A 469 5.40 -21.60 -28.41
C LEU A 469 4.79 -22.95 -28.04
#